data_AF-A0A645ED56-F1
#
_entry.id   AF-A0A645ED56-F1
#
_cell.length_a   1.000
_cell.length_b   1.000
_cell.length_c   1.000
_cell.angle_alpha   90.00
_cell.angle_beta   90.00
_cell.angle_gamma   90.00
#
_symmetry.space_group_name_H-M   'P 1'
#
loop_
_entity.id
_entity.type
_entity.pdbx_description
1 polymer ?
#
loop_
_entity_poly.entity_id
_entity_poly.type
_entity_poly.pdbx_seq_one_letter_code
_entity_poly.pdbx_strand_id
1 'polypeptide(L)'
;MEDKKIVIYTSTTCPYCDMAKDYFKTKGIPYEEKSTAEPENRKKLVSMGIRGVPAIFVGENYFVGFDPVEIEKMMAQPGETVEAIVEQEIVPEEVAPVAAVEEEIQIPAEDHSVENVQPEGIKGEINMTKYICQVCGYVYDPAVGDEDNGIAPGTSFEDLPEDWVCPLCGVGKDQFEAE
;
A
#
# COMPACT_ATOMS: atom_id res chain seq x y z
N MET A 1 -6.35 2.18 -24.74
CA MET A 1 -6.78 2.66 -23.42
C MET A 1 -8.27 2.89 -23.55
N GLU A 2 -9.10 1.98 -23.04
CA GLU A 2 -10.54 2.26 -23.01
C GLU A 2 -10.75 3.53 -22.18
N ASP A 3 -11.46 4.51 -22.73
CA ASP A 3 -11.89 5.73 -22.06
C ASP A 3 -12.92 5.36 -20.97
N LYS A 4 -12.48 4.69 -19.90
CA LYS A 4 -13.32 4.39 -18.75
C LYS A 4 -13.67 5.72 -18.10
N LYS A 5 -14.94 6.07 -18.15
CA LYS A 5 -15.47 7.26 -17.51
C LYS A 5 -15.33 7.14 -15.99
N ILE A 6 -14.54 8.03 -15.40
CA ILE A 6 -14.34 8.10 -13.95
C ILE A 6 -15.35 9.09 -13.39
N VAL A 7 -16.11 8.69 -12.38
CA VAL A 7 -17.08 9.56 -11.69
C VAL A 7 -16.76 9.56 -10.20
N ILE A 8 -16.57 10.74 -9.62
CA ILE A 8 -16.24 10.90 -8.22
C ILE A 8 -17.40 11.59 -7.51
N TYR A 9 -17.99 10.90 -6.54
CA TYR A 9 -19.00 11.49 -5.67
C TYR A 9 -18.34 12.13 -4.46
N THR A 10 -18.50 13.44 -4.34
CA THR A 10 -17.88 14.25 -3.29
C THR A 10 -18.93 14.89 -2.39
N SER A 11 -18.49 15.44 -1.26
CA SER A 11 -19.29 16.31 -0.42
C SER A 11 -18.50 17.56 -0.05
N THR A 12 -19.20 18.66 0.20
CA THR A 12 -18.60 19.95 0.58
C THR A 12 -17.93 19.95 1.95
N THR A 13 -18.21 18.92 2.76
CA THR A 13 -17.78 18.86 4.17
C THR A 13 -16.82 17.69 4.43
N CYS A 14 -16.19 17.14 3.38
CA CYS A 14 -15.32 15.96 3.51
C CYS A 14 -13.89 16.25 3.02
N PRO A 15 -12.89 16.24 3.91
CA PRO A 15 -11.49 16.53 3.53
C PRO A 15 -10.91 15.48 2.57
N TYR A 16 -11.32 14.22 2.70
CA TYR A 16 -10.90 13.15 1.78
C TYR A 16 -11.43 13.35 0.35
N CYS A 17 -12.55 14.06 0.19
CA CYS A 17 -13.04 14.41 -1.15
C CYS A 17 -12.12 15.39 -1.85
N ASP A 18 -11.51 16.33 -1.12
CA ASP A 18 -10.54 17.28 -1.68
C ASP A 18 -9.26 16.56 -2.08
N MET A 19 -8.74 15.67 -1.22
CA MET A 19 -7.58 14.82 -1.53
C MET A 19 -7.80 13.99 -2.80
N ALA A 20 -8.97 13.36 -2.93
CA ALA A 20 -9.31 12.60 -4.13
C ALA A 20 -9.27 13.47 -5.39
N LYS A 21 -9.92 14.64 -5.38
CA LYS A 21 -9.91 15.56 -6.53
C LYS A 21 -8.50 15.98 -6.92
N ASP A 22 -7.68 16.33 -5.95
CA ASP A 22 -6.31 16.77 -6.21
C ASP A 22 -5.43 15.63 -6.74
N TYR A 23 -5.66 14.41 -6.29
CA TYR A 23 -4.99 13.22 -6.81
C TYR A 23 -5.27 13.03 -8.32
N PHE A 24 -6.54 13.02 -8.73
CA PHE A 24 -6.89 12.84 -10.14
C PHE A 24 -6.42 14.01 -11.01
N LYS A 25 -6.49 15.25 -10.51
CA LYS A 25 -5.93 16.44 -11.19
C LYS A 25 -4.41 16.32 -11.38
N THR A 26 -3.68 15.92 -10.34
CA THR A 26 -2.22 15.80 -10.37
C THR A 26 -1.77 14.72 -11.36
N LYS A 27 -2.49 13.61 -11.43
CA LYS A 27 -2.24 12.52 -12.38
C LYS A 27 -2.71 12.84 -13.81
N GLY A 28 -3.38 13.98 -14.02
CA GLY A 28 -3.90 14.38 -15.34
C GLY A 28 -5.03 13.49 -15.85
N ILE A 29 -5.74 12.82 -14.94
CA ILE A 29 -6.80 11.87 -15.27
C ILE A 29 -8.13 12.62 -15.39
N PRO A 30 -8.86 12.51 -16.52
CA PRO A 30 -10.18 13.12 -16.65
C PRO A 30 -11.21 12.41 -15.76
N TYR A 31 -11.95 13.17 -14.95
CA TYR A 31 -13.02 12.65 -14.11
C TYR A 31 -14.23 13.60 -14.07
N GLU A 32 -15.41 13.03 -13.81
CA GLU A 32 -16.67 13.76 -13.59
C GLU A 32 -16.96 13.85 -12.08
N GLU A 33 -16.97 15.06 -11.52
CA GLU A 33 -17.35 15.28 -10.12
C GLU A 33 -18.87 15.35 -9.96
N LYS A 34 -19.40 14.67 -8.94
CA LYS A 34 -20.82 14.72 -8.54
C LYS A 34 -20.97 15.01 -7.07
N SER A 35 -21.63 16.12 -6.73
CA SER A 35 -21.85 16.46 -5.33
C SER A 35 -23.02 15.68 -4.74
N THR A 36 -22.80 15.10 -3.57
CA THR A 36 -23.84 14.49 -2.72
C THR A 36 -24.78 15.51 -2.07
N ALA A 37 -24.53 16.81 -2.25
CA ALA A 37 -25.50 17.86 -1.97
C ALA A 37 -26.74 17.72 -2.85
N GLU A 38 -26.59 17.22 -4.08
CA GLU A 38 -27.71 16.95 -4.98
C GLU A 38 -28.45 15.67 -4.56
N PRO A 39 -29.78 15.72 -4.38
CA PRO A 39 -30.55 14.58 -3.88
C PRO A 39 -30.51 13.38 -4.83
N GLU A 40 -30.39 13.59 -6.14
CA GLU A 40 -30.30 12.53 -7.15
C GLU A 40 -29.01 11.69 -6.98
N ASN A 41 -27.88 12.38 -6.77
CA ASN A 41 -26.57 11.75 -6.55
C ASN A 41 -26.56 10.96 -5.25
N ARG A 42 -27.12 11.53 -4.18
CA ARG A 42 -27.24 10.85 -2.88
C ARG A 42 -28.11 9.60 -2.97
N LYS A 43 -29.27 9.70 -3.65
CA LYS A 43 -30.18 8.55 -3.82
C LYS A 43 -29.51 7.43 -4.61
N LYS A 44 -28.70 7.77 -5.61
CA LYS A 44 -27.93 6.80 -6.40
C LYS A 44 -26.91 6.04 -5.54
N LEU A 45 -26.15 6.73 -4.68
CA LEU A 45 -25.23 6.07 -3.74
C LEU A 45 -25.97 5.15 -2.76
N VAL A 46 -27.04 5.65 -2.14
CA VAL A 46 -27.83 4.86 -1.17
C VAL A 46 -28.48 3.64 -1.83
N SER A 47 -28.94 3.74 -3.08
CA SER A 47 -29.51 2.60 -3.82
C SER A 47 -28.48 1.53 -4.13
N MET A 48 -27.19 1.90 -4.23
CA MET A 48 -26.07 0.97 -4.35
C MET A 48 -25.51 0.53 -2.98
N GLY A 49 -26.16 0.92 -1.87
CA GLY A 49 -25.70 0.59 -0.51
C GLY A 49 -24.49 1.40 -0.03
N ILE A 50 -24.05 2.40 -0.81
CA ILE A 50 -22.90 3.25 -0.48
C ILE A 50 -23.34 4.36 0.46
N ARG A 51 -22.70 4.42 1.63
CA ARG A 51 -22.98 5.43 2.68
C ARG A 51 -21.83 6.40 2.91
N GLY A 52 -20.66 6.14 2.34
CA GLY A 52 -19.45 6.95 2.50
C GLY A 52 -19.13 7.76 1.26
N VAL A 53 -18.43 8.87 1.47
CA VAL A 53 -17.79 9.69 0.44
C VAL A 53 -16.32 9.92 0.84
N PRO A 54 -15.38 10.08 -0.12
CA PRO A 54 -15.60 10.06 -1.57
C PRO A 54 -15.97 8.67 -2.08
N ALA A 55 -16.84 8.58 -3.09
CA ALA A 55 -17.12 7.32 -3.78
C ALA A 55 -16.69 7.43 -5.23
N ILE A 56 -15.71 6.63 -5.63
CA ILE A 56 -15.05 6.70 -6.93
C ILE A 56 -15.57 5.55 -7.78
N PHE A 57 -16.06 5.86 -8.97
CA PHE A 57 -16.56 4.90 -9.94
C PHE A 57 -15.61 4.89 -11.14
N VAL A 58 -15.14 3.71 -11.52
CA VAL A 58 -14.29 3.47 -12.69
C VAL A 58 -14.99 2.44 -13.58
N GLY A 59 -15.76 2.94 -14.55
CA GLY A 59 -16.62 2.08 -15.37
C GLY A 59 -17.70 1.38 -14.54
N GLU A 60 -17.61 0.04 -14.45
CA GLU A 60 -18.54 -0.79 -13.65
C GLU A 60 -18.08 -1.01 -12.21
N ASN A 61 -16.81 -0.75 -11.91
CA ASN A 61 -16.26 -0.91 -10.57
C ASN A 61 -16.39 0.37 -9.77
N TYR A 62 -16.52 0.25 -8.45
CA TYR A 62 -16.53 1.39 -7.55
C TYR A 62 -15.80 1.09 -6.25
N PHE A 63 -15.25 2.14 -5.65
CA PHE A 63 -14.61 2.12 -4.34
C PHE A 63 -15.16 3.25 -3.47
N VAL A 64 -15.27 2.99 -2.17
CA VAL A 64 -15.75 3.96 -1.18
C VAL A 64 -14.57 4.33 -0.29
N GLY A 65 -14.15 5.59 -0.38
CA GLY A 65 -12.99 6.13 0.30
C GLY A 65 -12.00 6.76 -0.69
N PHE A 66 -10.86 7.17 -0.16
CA PHE A 66 -9.73 7.63 -0.94
C PHE A 66 -8.53 6.75 -0.61
N ASP A 67 -8.13 5.92 -1.57
CA ASP A 67 -7.00 5.01 -1.43
C ASP A 67 -6.19 5.02 -2.75
N PRO A 68 -5.03 5.70 -2.80
CA PRO A 68 -4.30 5.92 -4.04
C PRO A 68 -3.83 4.59 -4.68
N VAL A 69 -3.44 3.62 -3.85
CA VAL A 69 -2.98 2.30 -4.31
C VAL A 69 -4.11 1.54 -5.02
N GLU A 70 -5.31 1.53 -4.43
CA GLU A 70 -6.46 0.84 -5.00
C GLU A 70 -6.97 1.55 -6.26
N ILE A 71 -6.92 2.88 -6.29
CA ILE A 71 -7.24 3.66 -7.49
C ILE A 71 -6.28 3.29 -8.63
N GLU A 72 -4.97 3.24 -8.36
CA GLU A 72 -3.97 2.84 -9.36
C GLU A 72 -4.19 1.42 -9.84
N LYS A 73 -4.52 0.49 -8.94
CA LYS A 73 -4.83 -0.89 -9.27
C LYS A 73 -6.10 -1.04 -10.12
N MET A 74 -7.15 -0.26 -9.86
CA MET A 74 -8.39 -0.28 -10.66
C MET A 74 -8.22 0.37 -12.03
N MET A 75 -7.32 1.35 -12.13
CA MET A 75 -6.99 2.03 -13.37
C MET A 75 -5.94 1.28 -14.21
N ALA A 76 -5.03 0.56 -13.56
CA ALA A 76 -4.11 -0.37 -14.18
C ALA A 76 -4.88 -1.62 -14.62
N GLN A 77 -5.08 -1.78 -15.92
CA GLN A 77 -5.69 -2.99 -16.45
C GLN A 77 -4.77 -4.20 -16.18
N PRO A 78 -5.30 -5.38 -15.81
CA PRO A 78 -4.57 -6.64 -15.94
C PRO A 78 -4.46 -6.95 -17.44
N GLY A 79 -3.45 -6.38 -18.11
CA GLY A 79 -3.32 -6.45 -19.57
C GLY A 79 -1.93 -6.12 -20.12
N GLU A 80 -0.92 -5.96 -19.28
CA GLU A 80 0.48 -6.04 -19.71
C GLU A 80 1.04 -7.36 -19.18
N THR A 81 1.05 -8.38 -20.04
CA THR A 81 1.70 -9.65 -19.79
C THR A 81 3.19 -9.40 -19.57
N VAL A 82 3.68 -9.57 -18.35
CA VAL A 82 5.12 -9.74 -18.06
C VAL A 82 5.59 -11.14 -18.48
N GLU A 83 5.35 -11.52 -19.74
CA GLU A 83 6.05 -12.61 -20.43
C GLU A 83 7.10 -12.09 -21.43
N ALA A 84 7.39 -10.77 -21.44
CA ALA A 84 8.32 -10.16 -22.39
C ALA A 84 9.29 -9.17 -21.72
N ILE A 85 9.94 -9.57 -20.64
CA ILE A 85 11.22 -8.98 -20.19
C ILE A 85 12.13 -10.09 -19.67
N VAL A 86 12.36 -11.10 -20.50
CA VAL A 86 13.50 -12.00 -20.38
C VAL A 86 14.29 -11.85 -21.67
N GLU A 87 15.59 -11.64 -21.50
CA GLU A 87 16.63 -11.59 -22.55
C GLU A 87 16.57 -10.37 -23.48
N GLN A 88 17.25 -9.27 -23.10
CA GLN A 88 18.42 -8.80 -23.87
C GLN A 88 19.42 -8.10 -22.93
N GLU A 89 20.42 -8.91 -22.59
CA GLU A 89 21.71 -8.62 -21.98
C GLU A 89 22.53 -7.58 -22.77
N ILE A 90 22.97 -6.48 -22.16
CA ILE A 90 24.34 -5.95 -22.37
C ILE A 90 24.78 -5.00 -21.22
N VAL A 91 25.96 -5.32 -20.72
CA VAL A 91 26.74 -4.81 -19.58
C VAL A 91 27.60 -3.57 -19.95
N PRO A 92 28.62 -3.16 -19.17
CA PRO A 92 28.65 -2.11 -18.13
C PRO A 92 29.62 -0.97 -18.54
N GLU A 93 30.16 -0.23 -17.57
CA GLU A 93 31.47 0.49 -17.60
C GLU A 93 31.41 2.03 -17.39
N GLU A 94 31.78 2.40 -16.16
CA GLU A 94 32.64 3.54 -15.76
C GLU A 94 32.18 4.99 -15.93
N VAL A 95 31.95 5.63 -14.78
CA VAL A 95 32.68 6.86 -14.43
C VAL A 95 32.79 6.99 -12.90
N ALA A 96 33.99 6.74 -12.39
CA ALA A 96 34.52 7.34 -11.16
C ALA A 96 35.44 8.52 -11.57
N PRO A 97 36.05 9.27 -10.64
CA PRO A 97 35.55 9.90 -9.41
C PRO A 97 35.89 11.42 -9.41
N VAL A 98 35.56 12.18 -8.36
CA VAL A 98 36.51 12.96 -7.50
C VAL A 98 35.85 14.14 -6.76
N ALA A 99 36.36 14.34 -5.53
CA ALA A 99 36.52 15.58 -4.78
C ALA A 99 35.26 16.26 -4.21
N ALA A 100 34.98 16.06 -2.91
CA ALA A 100 35.55 16.81 -1.78
C ALA A 100 35.02 18.26 -1.68
N VAL A 101 34.11 18.48 -0.72
CA VAL A 101 34.17 19.62 0.20
C VAL A 101 33.64 19.15 1.55
N GLU A 102 34.55 19.23 2.51
CA GLU A 102 34.36 19.04 3.94
C GLU A 102 33.76 20.33 4.52
N GLU A 103 32.71 20.24 5.32
CA GLU A 103 32.57 21.10 6.49
C GLU A 103 31.84 20.31 7.59
N GLU A 104 32.36 20.47 8.79
CA GLU A 104 32.34 19.50 9.87
C GLU A 104 31.07 19.65 10.72
N ILE A 105 30.39 18.54 11.00
CA ILE A 105 29.43 18.47 12.10
C ILE A 105 29.88 17.37 13.05
N GLN A 106 30.48 17.83 14.14
CA GLN A 106 30.99 17.03 15.24
C GLN A 106 29.82 16.70 16.18
N ILE A 107 29.41 15.43 16.26
CA ILE A 107 28.55 14.92 17.33
C ILE A 107 29.38 13.97 18.22
N PRO A 108 29.48 14.23 19.54
CA PRO A 108 30.32 13.47 20.45
C PRO A 108 29.76 12.08 20.75
N ALA A 109 30.69 11.13 20.89
CA ALA A 109 30.46 9.76 21.32
C ALA A 109 30.20 9.70 22.82
N GLU A 110 29.03 9.17 23.21
CA GLU A 110 28.82 8.59 24.53
C GLU A 110 28.08 7.26 24.37
N ASP A 111 28.86 6.20 24.56
CA ASP A 111 28.53 4.96 25.28
C ASP A 111 27.08 4.44 25.16
N HIS A 112 26.84 3.63 24.14
CA HIS A 112 26.13 2.40 24.41
C HIS A 112 26.70 1.28 23.54
N SER A 113 27.38 0.38 24.22
CA SER A 113 27.88 -0.92 23.77
C SER A 113 26.98 -1.55 22.71
N VAL A 114 27.50 -1.53 21.49
CA VAL A 114 27.15 -2.45 20.42
C VAL A 114 27.53 -3.85 20.85
N GLU A 115 26.55 -4.65 21.28
CA GLU A 115 26.67 -6.10 21.20
C GLU A 115 26.23 -6.55 19.81
N ASN A 116 27.22 -7.06 19.09
CA ASN A 116 27.08 -7.81 17.85
C ASN A 116 25.93 -8.83 17.96
N VAL A 117 24.97 -8.75 17.05
CA VAL A 117 24.27 -9.95 16.58
C VAL A 117 24.32 -9.94 15.05
N GLN A 118 25.19 -10.80 14.53
CA GLN A 118 25.18 -11.22 13.14
C GLN A 118 23.81 -11.85 12.85
N PRO A 119 23.32 -11.76 11.61
CA PRO A 119 22.69 -12.93 11.05
C PRO A 119 23.40 -13.33 9.76
N GLU A 120 24.42 -14.18 9.91
CA GLU A 120 24.82 -15.09 8.85
C GLU A 120 23.85 -16.27 8.85
N GLY A 121 22.97 -16.28 7.85
CA GLY A 121 22.42 -17.49 7.24
C GLY A 121 21.30 -18.22 7.98
N ILE A 122 20.11 -18.22 7.38
CA ILE A 122 19.35 -19.47 7.29
C ILE A 122 18.74 -19.61 5.90
N LYS A 123 19.25 -20.62 5.21
CA LYS A 123 18.74 -21.24 4.01
C LYS A 123 17.40 -21.89 4.40
N GLY A 124 16.28 -21.40 3.88
CA GLY A 124 14.97 -21.99 4.18
C GLY A 124 13.94 -21.51 3.19
N GLU A 125 13.24 -22.46 2.58
CA GLU A 125 12.02 -22.22 1.79
C GLU A 125 11.05 -21.40 2.64
N ILE A 126 10.96 -20.10 2.39
CA ILE A 126 10.00 -19.22 3.06
C ILE A 126 8.61 -19.55 2.52
N ASN A 127 7.79 -20.21 3.33
CA ASN A 127 6.35 -20.29 3.08
C ASN A 127 5.80 -18.87 3.15
N MET A 128 5.72 -18.21 1.98
CA MET A 128 5.10 -16.89 1.79
C MET A 128 3.56 -17.00 1.81
N THR A 129 3.03 -17.86 2.67
CA THR A 129 1.60 -18.00 2.87
C THR A 129 1.13 -16.79 3.67
N LYS A 130 0.14 -16.07 3.15
CA LYS A 130 -0.47 -14.94 3.86
C LYS A 130 -1.40 -15.47 4.93
N TYR A 131 -1.56 -14.72 6.00
CA TYR A 131 -2.43 -15.12 7.10
C TYR A 131 -3.47 -14.06 7.33
N ILE A 132 -4.74 -14.46 7.36
CA ILE A 132 -5.87 -13.55 7.60
C ILE A 132 -6.40 -13.73 9.02
N CYS A 133 -6.51 -12.61 9.73
CA CYS A 133 -7.15 -12.53 11.03
C CYS A 133 -8.66 -12.76 10.85
N GLN A 134 -9.17 -13.83 11.46
CA GLN A 134 -10.59 -14.20 11.40
C GLN A 134 -11.50 -13.22 12.18
N VAL A 135 -10.93 -12.38 13.03
CA VAL A 135 -11.67 -11.43 13.87
C VAL A 135 -11.95 -10.11 13.14
N CYS A 136 -10.95 -9.56 12.45
CA CYS A 136 -11.06 -8.24 11.80
C CYS A 136 -10.75 -8.23 10.30
N GLY A 137 -10.27 -9.35 9.74
CA GLY A 137 -9.91 -9.47 8.33
C GLY A 137 -8.54 -8.89 7.95
N TYR A 138 -7.69 -8.55 8.91
CA TYR A 138 -6.31 -8.11 8.63
C TYR A 138 -5.52 -9.24 7.97
N VAL A 139 -4.80 -8.94 6.88
CA VAL A 139 -3.94 -9.91 6.19
C VAL A 139 -2.48 -9.60 6.48
N TYR A 140 -1.81 -10.51 7.19
CA TYR A 140 -0.36 -10.50 7.35
C TYR A 140 0.29 -11.06 6.10
N ASP A 141 1.13 -10.25 5.46
CA ASP A 141 1.93 -10.64 4.30
C ASP A 141 3.39 -10.79 4.73
N PRO A 142 3.96 -12.01 4.74
CA PRO A 142 5.36 -12.25 5.09
C PRO A 142 6.34 -11.44 4.24
N ALA A 143 6.00 -11.12 2.99
CA ALA A 143 6.89 -10.34 2.11
C ALA A 143 6.98 -8.87 2.54
N VAL A 144 5.94 -8.35 3.18
CA VAL A 144 5.87 -6.97 3.68
C VAL A 144 6.26 -6.90 5.16
N GLY A 145 5.95 -7.93 5.95
CA GLY A 145 6.11 -7.92 7.39
C GLY A 145 5.13 -6.99 8.08
N ASP A 146 5.54 -6.46 9.23
CA ASP A 146 4.77 -5.53 10.05
C ASP A 146 5.75 -4.58 10.76
N GLU A 147 6.33 -3.65 9.98
CA GLU A 147 7.40 -2.76 10.42
C GLU A 147 6.97 -1.87 11.60
N ASP A 148 5.69 -1.46 11.64
CA ASP A 148 5.12 -0.68 12.73
C ASP A 148 5.17 -1.42 14.08
N ASN A 149 5.18 -2.75 14.06
CA ASN A 149 5.29 -3.61 15.24
C ASN A 149 6.66 -4.31 15.35
N GLY A 150 7.66 -3.84 14.59
CA GLY A 150 9.03 -4.33 14.66
C GLY A 150 9.28 -5.65 13.93
N ILE A 151 8.38 -6.04 13.02
CA ILE A 151 8.53 -7.24 12.19
C ILE A 151 9.04 -6.85 10.81
N ALA A 152 10.25 -7.30 10.47
CA ALA A 152 10.84 -6.97 9.18
C ALA A 152 10.12 -7.67 8.01
N PRO A 153 10.15 -7.07 6.80
CA PRO A 153 9.75 -7.76 5.58
C PRO A 153 10.58 -9.03 5.37
N GLY A 154 9.93 -10.11 4.95
CA GLY A 154 10.50 -11.43 4.82
C GLY A 154 10.37 -12.31 6.07
N THR A 155 9.75 -11.83 7.14
CA THR A 155 9.46 -12.64 8.34
C THR A 155 8.25 -13.53 8.06
N SER A 156 8.36 -14.84 8.30
CA SER A 156 7.20 -15.73 8.16
C SER A 156 6.29 -15.63 9.37
N PHE A 157 5.00 -15.97 9.20
CA PHE A 157 4.05 -15.95 10.32
C PHE A 157 4.45 -16.89 11.47
N GLU A 158 5.12 -18.00 11.13
CA GLU A 158 5.68 -18.94 12.10
C GLU A 158 6.84 -18.32 12.91
N ASP A 159 7.63 -17.44 12.29
CA ASP A 159 8.76 -16.73 12.91
C ASP A 159 8.33 -15.51 13.74
N LEU A 160 7.07 -15.08 13.61
CA LEU A 160 6.52 -13.99 14.43
C LEU A 160 6.64 -14.29 15.94
N PRO A 161 7.03 -13.29 16.75
CA PRO A 161 7.04 -13.41 18.21
C PRO A 161 5.70 -13.91 18.76
N GLU A 162 5.72 -14.68 19.86
CA GLU A 162 4.48 -15.14 20.52
C GLU A 162 3.65 -13.98 21.11
N ASP A 163 4.31 -12.87 21.41
CA ASP A 163 3.67 -11.64 21.91
C ASP A 163 3.14 -10.75 20.78
N TRP A 164 3.41 -11.10 19.51
CA TRP A 164 2.87 -10.35 18.39
C TRP A 164 1.36 -10.54 18.30
N VAL A 165 0.66 -9.43 18.18
CA VAL A 165 -0.79 -9.35 18.10
C VAL A 165 -1.21 -8.61 16.83
N CYS A 166 -2.43 -8.88 16.36
CA CYS A 166 -2.99 -8.19 15.21
C CYS A 166 -2.96 -6.66 15.42
N PRO A 167 -2.37 -5.88 14.51
CA PRO A 167 -2.28 -4.41 14.66
C PRO A 167 -3.65 -3.71 14.59
N LEU A 168 -4.67 -4.36 14.00
CA LEU A 168 -6.01 -3.78 13.89
C LEU A 168 -6.90 -4.05 15.10
N CYS A 169 -6.77 -5.19 15.78
CA CYS A 169 -7.72 -5.59 16.82
C CYS A 169 -7.07 -6.16 18.10
N GLY A 170 -5.75 -6.36 18.12
CA GLY A 170 -4.99 -6.79 19.31
C GLY A 170 -5.20 -8.25 19.70
N VAL A 171 -5.80 -9.07 18.84
CA VAL A 171 -5.89 -10.53 19.08
C VAL A 171 -4.58 -11.22 18.75
N GLY A 172 -4.30 -12.33 19.43
CA GLY A 172 -3.09 -13.10 19.19
C GLY A 172 -3.07 -13.85 17.86
N LYS A 173 -1.92 -14.45 17.58
CA LYS A 173 -1.68 -15.31 16.40
C LYS A 173 -2.65 -16.49 16.28
N ASP A 174 -3.31 -16.88 17.37
CA ASP A 174 -4.30 -17.96 17.41
C ASP A 174 -5.58 -17.65 16.61
N GLN A 175 -5.84 -16.37 16.31
CA GLN A 175 -7.00 -15.94 15.54
C GLN A 175 -6.69 -15.73 14.04
N PHE A 176 -5.55 -16.24 13.56
CA PHE A 176 -5.16 -16.16 12.15
C PHE A 176 -5.26 -17.51 11.46
N GLU A 177 -5.74 -17.51 10.21
CA GLU A 177 -5.73 -18.68 9.32
C GLU A 177 -4.95 -18.36 8.05
N ALA A 178 -4.30 -19.37 7.47
CA ALA A 178 -3.65 -19.25 6.17
C ALA A 178 -4.70 -18.94 5.08
N GLU A 179 -4.38 -17.97 4.22
CA GLU A 179 -5.11 -17.71 2.98
C GLU A 179 -4.80 -18.76 1.90
#